data_AF-A0A9D8VH91-F1
#
_entry.id   AF-A0A9D8VH91-F1
#
_cell.length_a   1.000
_cell.length_b   1.000
_cell.length_c   1.000
_cell.angle_alpha   90.00
_cell.angle_beta   90.00
_cell.angle_gamma   90.00
#
_symmetry.space_group_name_H-M   'P 1'
#
loop_
_entity.id
_entity.type
_entity.pdbx_description
1 polymer ?
#
loop_
_entity_poly.entity_id
_entity_poly.type
_entity_poly.pdbx_seq_one_letter_code
_entity_poly.pdbx_strand_id
1 'polypeptide(L)'
;MKEKIFSYENEDIKVTWDLKRCIHAEECVHGLPDVFDPNQKPWIQPEQAEAGDLTEVIERCPTGALHYELKKSAEKEEAPEQNVITIEKDGPIYIHGEVVIRDMDENVVLKDTRVAMCRCGKSKNKPLCDNSHIEAEFKADTSYNPERLRTEPVNGKGGELSIKLFDNAPFLVQGNYDLVGEETGRETCSKKMSFCRCGGSHTKPFCDGTHKKVGFVSD
;
A
#
# COMPACT_ATOMS: atom_id res chain seq x y z
N MET A 1 9.75 1.50 -10.46
CA MET A 1 9.63 2.33 -9.24
C MET A 1 11.04 2.62 -8.72
N LYS A 2 11.27 3.76 -8.05
CA LYS A 2 12.58 4.06 -7.46
C LYS A 2 12.65 3.45 -6.07
N GLU A 3 13.71 2.73 -5.78
CA GLU A 3 13.96 2.11 -4.49
C GLU A 3 15.19 2.75 -3.84
N LYS A 4 15.19 2.86 -2.50
CA LYS A 4 16.39 3.19 -1.75
C LYS A 4 16.39 2.40 -0.45
N ILE A 5 16.88 1.17 -0.55
CA ILE A 5 16.82 0.16 0.50
C ILE A 5 18.07 0.22 1.37
N PHE A 6 17.87 0.22 2.68
CA PHE A 6 18.89 0.03 3.70
C PHE A 6 18.66 -1.31 4.41
N SER A 7 19.72 -1.92 4.95
CA SER A 7 19.65 -3.18 5.67
C SER A 7 20.34 -3.09 7.03
N TYR A 8 19.74 -3.73 8.03
CA TYR A 8 20.21 -3.80 9.42
C TYR A 8 20.03 -5.24 9.86
N GLU A 9 21.00 -5.84 10.54
CA GLU A 9 20.94 -7.26 10.84
C GLU A 9 21.66 -7.63 12.14
N ASN A 10 21.13 -8.65 12.82
CA ASN A 10 21.78 -9.35 13.92
C ASN A 10 22.01 -10.83 13.53
N GLU A 11 22.24 -11.73 14.48
CA GLU A 11 22.49 -13.16 14.20
C GLU A 11 21.24 -13.93 13.70
N ASP A 12 20.04 -13.44 13.99
CA ASP A 12 18.77 -14.14 13.76
C ASP A 12 17.95 -13.57 12.61
N ILE A 13 18.04 -12.27 12.37
CA ILE A 13 17.17 -11.55 11.44
C ILE A 13 17.91 -10.43 10.72
N LYS A 14 17.53 -10.21 9.46
CA LYS A 14 17.89 -9.05 8.66
C LYS A 14 16.64 -8.24 8.38
N VAL A 15 16.64 -6.99 8.80
CA VAL A 15 15.59 -5.99 8.55
C VAL A 15 16.00 -5.13 7.36
N THR A 16 15.09 -4.94 6.42
CA THR A 16 15.26 -4.04 5.28
C THR A 16 14.26 -2.90 5.34
N TRP A 17 14.70 -1.70 4.94
CA TRP A 17 13.90 -0.49 4.93
C TRP A 17 14.03 0.25 3.60
N ASP A 18 12.92 0.38 2.86
CA ASP A 18 12.85 1.21 1.66
C ASP A 18 12.41 2.65 2.00
N LEU A 19 13.38 3.57 1.98
CA LEU A 19 13.13 4.99 2.20
C LEU A 19 12.10 5.57 1.22
N LYS A 20 11.98 5.03 -0.01
CA LYS A 20 11.06 5.57 -1.02
C LYS A 20 9.60 5.18 -0.79
N ARG A 21 9.35 4.15 0.02
CA ARG A 21 8.02 3.66 0.38
C ARG A 21 7.58 4.09 1.78
N CYS A 22 8.53 4.51 2.62
CA CYS A 22 8.22 4.98 3.96
C CYS A 22 7.48 6.32 3.90
N ILE A 23 6.25 6.33 4.42
CA ILE A 23 5.45 7.55 4.58
C ILE A 23 5.38 7.99 6.05
N HIS A 24 6.25 7.46 6.91
CA HIS A 24 6.27 7.77 8.34
C HIS A 24 4.92 7.52 9.02
N ALA A 25 4.34 6.33 8.81
CA ALA A 25 3.13 5.89 9.51
C ALA A 25 3.35 5.58 11.00
N GLU A 26 4.60 5.61 11.46
CA GLU A 26 5.03 5.48 12.86
C GLU A 26 4.70 4.15 13.57
N GLU A 27 4.03 3.21 12.92
CA GLU A 27 3.76 1.86 13.46
C GLU A 27 5.01 1.17 14.03
N CYS A 28 6.16 1.30 13.35
CA CYS A 28 7.41 0.70 13.82
C CYS A 28 7.96 1.39 15.08
N VAL A 29 7.93 2.72 15.12
CA VAL A 29 8.42 3.54 16.25
C VAL A 29 7.53 3.33 17.47
N HIS A 30 6.22 3.24 17.29
CA HIS A 30 5.30 2.95 18.38
C HIS A 30 5.37 1.49 18.87
N GLY A 31 5.62 0.54 17.96
CA GLY A 31 5.67 -0.89 18.28
C GLY A 31 6.93 -1.29 19.03
N LEU A 32 8.11 -0.81 18.59
CA LEU A 32 9.40 -1.11 19.21
C LEU A 32 10.29 0.15 19.21
N PRO A 33 10.05 1.12 20.11
CA PRO A 33 10.79 2.39 20.13
C PRO A 33 12.29 2.23 20.43
N ASP A 34 12.69 1.17 21.14
CA ASP A 34 14.10 0.87 21.41
C ASP A 34 14.82 0.26 20.19
N VAL A 35 14.07 -0.24 19.20
CA VAL A 35 14.58 -0.75 17.93
C VAL A 35 14.53 0.32 16.85
N PHE A 36 13.42 1.06 16.74
CA PHE A 36 13.15 2.01 15.67
C PHE A 36 13.18 3.44 16.22
N ASP A 37 14.37 4.02 16.38
CA ASP A 37 14.57 5.38 16.90
C ASP A 37 15.07 6.35 15.79
N PRO A 38 14.20 7.26 15.30
CA PRO A 38 14.57 8.29 14.33
C PRO A 38 15.69 9.24 14.79
N ASN A 39 15.98 9.31 16.09
CA ASN A 39 17.02 10.18 16.66
C ASN A 39 18.38 9.48 16.75
N GLN A 40 18.45 8.18 16.51
CA GLN A 40 19.68 7.39 16.58
C GLN A 40 20.26 7.09 15.19
N LYS A 41 21.57 6.80 15.14
CA LYS A 41 22.27 6.30 13.95
C LYS A 41 23.13 5.09 14.30
N PRO A 42 22.90 3.89 13.72
CA PRO A 42 21.75 3.55 12.84
C PRO A 42 20.41 3.81 13.54
N TRP A 43 19.33 4.02 12.78
CA TRP A 43 17.98 4.28 13.34
C TRP A 43 17.17 2.99 13.58
N ILE A 44 17.64 1.86 13.03
CA ILE A 44 17.13 0.52 13.32
C ILE A 44 18.22 -0.24 14.09
N GLN A 45 17.88 -0.77 15.27
CA GLN A 45 18.75 -1.57 16.14
C GLN A 45 18.14 -2.97 16.36
N PRO A 46 18.33 -3.92 15.42
CA PRO A 46 17.73 -5.25 15.53
C PRO A 46 18.15 -6.03 16.78
N GLU A 47 19.22 -5.64 17.47
CA GLU A 47 19.71 -6.28 18.69
C GLU A 47 18.85 -5.97 19.92
N GLN A 48 17.96 -4.98 19.85
CA GLN A 48 17.15 -4.52 20.98
C GLN A 48 15.82 -5.26 21.14
N ALA A 49 15.54 -6.25 20.29
CA ALA A 49 14.35 -7.09 20.38
C ALA A 49 14.60 -8.49 19.80
N GLU A 50 13.78 -9.44 20.23
CA GLU A 50 13.79 -10.80 19.68
C GLU A 50 13.22 -10.80 18.26
N ALA A 51 13.62 -11.79 17.44
CA ALA A 51 13.18 -11.88 16.05
C ALA A 51 11.64 -11.90 15.92
N GLY A 52 10.95 -12.57 16.84
CA GLY A 52 9.48 -12.62 16.85
C GLY A 52 8.83 -11.24 16.97
N ASP A 53 9.25 -10.45 17.97
CA ASP A 53 8.72 -9.10 18.20
C ASP A 53 9.02 -8.18 17.00
N LEU A 54 10.21 -8.31 16.41
CA LEU A 54 10.60 -7.57 15.20
C LEU A 54 9.67 -7.90 14.03
N THR A 55 9.42 -9.19 13.76
CA THR A 55 8.52 -9.59 12.66
C THR A 55 7.12 -9.05 12.86
N GLU A 56 6.56 -9.19 14.08
CA GLU A 56 5.21 -8.71 14.39
C GLU A 56 5.06 -7.21 14.14
N VAL A 57 6.05 -6.40 14.52
CA VAL A 57 5.99 -4.93 14.34
C VAL A 57 6.31 -4.51 12.90
N ILE A 58 7.21 -5.19 12.22
CA ILE A 58 7.53 -4.93 10.81
C ILE A 58 6.28 -5.16 9.93
N GLU A 59 5.52 -6.22 10.19
CA GLU A 59 4.30 -6.55 9.45
C GLU A 59 3.17 -5.52 9.60
N ARG A 60 3.20 -4.71 10.66
CA ARG A 60 2.24 -3.60 10.84
C ARG A 60 2.52 -2.42 9.89
N CYS A 61 3.69 -2.35 9.26
CA CYS A 61 4.03 -1.27 8.34
C CYS A 61 3.09 -1.24 7.12
N PRO A 62 2.18 -0.25 7.01
CA PRO A 62 1.07 -0.31 6.04
C PRO A 62 1.51 -0.11 4.58
N THR A 63 2.78 0.25 4.35
CA THR A 63 3.29 0.57 3.01
C THR A 63 4.25 -0.48 2.44
N GLY A 64 4.59 -1.50 3.23
CA GLY A 64 5.67 -2.44 2.92
C GLY A 64 7.03 -1.72 2.82
N ALA A 65 7.22 -0.62 3.54
CA ALA A 65 8.53 0.02 3.60
C ALA A 65 9.52 -0.77 4.47
N LEU A 66 9.03 -1.62 5.37
CA LEU A 66 9.83 -2.52 6.19
C LEU A 66 9.51 -3.96 5.83
N HIS A 67 10.56 -4.78 5.72
CA HIS A 67 10.50 -6.22 5.58
C HIS A 67 11.63 -6.88 6.36
N TYR A 68 11.54 -8.20 6.52
CA TYR A 68 12.56 -8.99 7.18
C TYR A 68 12.92 -10.26 6.41
N GLU A 69 14.07 -10.81 6.76
CA GLU A 69 14.56 -12.13 6.36
C GLU A 69 15.07 -12.84 7.62
N LEU A 70 14.45 -13.96 7.98
CA LEU A 70 14.92 -14.80 9.10
C LEU A 70 16.13 -15.63 8.64
N LYS A 71 17.21 -15.61 9.41
CA LYS A 71 18.47 -16.30 9.04
C LYS A 71 18.44 -17.80 9.33
N LYS A 72 17.55 -18.22 10.24
CA LYS A 72 17.42 -19.60 10.74
C LYS A 72 16.11 -20.28 10.35
N SER A 73 15.24 -19.60 9.60
CA SER A 73 13.94 -20.11 9.15
C SER A 73 13.69 -19.73 7.70
N ALA A 74 12.92 -20.56 6.99
CA ALA A 74 12.41 -20.23 5.65
C ALA A 74 11.04 -19.52 5.71
N GLU A 75 10.48 -19.37 6.91
CA GLU A 75 9.28 -18.57 7.13
C GLU A 75 9.54 -17.14 6.69
N LYS A 76 8.52 -16.60 6.05
CA LYS A 76 8.53 -15.26 5.51
C LYS A 76 7.15 -14.68 5.76
N GLU A 77 7.10 -13.39 5.62
CA GLU A 77 5.87 -12.66 5.61
C GLU A 77 4.90 -13.19 4.55
N GLU A 78 3.66 -13.47 4.95
CA GLU A 78 2.61 -13.99 4.07
C GLU A 78 1.51 -12.95 3.84
N ALA A 79 0.88 -13.01 2.67
CA ALA A 79 -0.31 -12.22 2.41
C ALA A 79 -1.48 -12.70 3.30
N PRO A 80 -2.41 -11.81 3.69
CA PRO A 80 -3.59 -12.20 4.44
C PRO A 80 -4.50 -13.13 3.61
N GLU A 81 -5.27 -13.98 4.29
CA GLU A 81 -6.23 -14.90 3.63
C GLU A 81 -7.23 -14.18 2.71
N GLN A 82 -7.53 -12.91 3.02
CA GLN A 82 -8.36 -12.03 2.23
C GLN A 82 -7.61 -10.73 1.97
N ASN A 83 -7.50 -10.34 0.70
CA ASN A 83 -6.92 -9.04 0.38
C ASN A 83 -7.85 -7.92 0.89
N VAL A 84 -7.28 -6.85 1.39
CA VAL A 84 -8.00 -5.69 1.93
C VAL A 84 -7.48 -4.42 1.27
N ILE A 85 -8.39 -3.61 0.77
CA ILE A 85 -8.11 -2.26 0.27
C ILE A 85 -8.78 -1.28 1.23
N THR A 86 -8.00 -0.45 1.88
CA THR A 86 -8.48 0.54 2.85
C THR A 86 -8.33 1.94 2.28
N ILE A 87 -9.41 2.71 2.34
CA ILE A 87 -9.43 4.12 1.93
C ILE A 87 -9.08 4.98 3.14
N GLU A 88 -7.94 5.66 3.09
CA GLU A 88 -7.50 6.55 4.17
C GLU A 88 -8.07 7.96 3.97
N LYS A 89 -8.67 8.55 5.00
CA LYS A 89 -9.22 9.91 4.94
C LYS A 89 -8.12 10.91 4.60
N ASP A 90 -8.38 11.79 3.62
CA ASP A 90 -7.42 12.79 3.13
C ASP A 90 -6.06 12.21 2.66
N GLY A 91 -5.95 10.88 2.57
CA GLY A 91 -4.69 10.17 2.41
C GLY A 91 -4.71 9.13 1.28
N PRO A 92 -3.77 8.17 1.31
CA PRO A 92 -3.60 7.16 0.27
C PRO A 92 -4.71 6.10 0.25
N ILE A 93 -4.56 5.13 -0.65
CA ILE A 93 -5.26 3.85 -0.59
C ILE A 93 -4.24 2.83 -0.10
N TYR A 94 -4.48 2.23 1.05
CA TYR A 94 -3.67 1.11 1.55
C TYR A 94 -4.18 -0.19 0.97
N ILE A 95 -3.26 -1.07 0.59
CA ILE A 95 -3.57 -2.39 0.06
C ILE A 95 -2.76 -3.38 0.88
N HIS A 96 -3.43 -4.38 1.46
CA HIS A 96 -2.82 -5.50 2.19
C HIS A 96 -3.33 -6.80 1.57
N GLY A 97 -2.46 -7.60 0.95
CA GLY A 97 -2.87 -8.73 0.12
C GLY A 97 -1.71 -9.35 -0.67
N GLU A 98 -1.96 -10.32 -1.55
CA GLU A 98 -0.95 -10.83 -2.48
C GLU A 98 -0.80 -9.86 -3.66
N VAL A 99 -0.14 -8.72 -3.44
CA VAL A 99 -0.13 -7.59 -4.39
C VAL A 99 0.85 -7.84 -5.53
N VAL A 100 0.36 -7.75 -6.77
CA VAL A 100 1.19 -7.79 -7.98
C VAL A 100 0.89 -6.60 -8.85
N ILE A 101 1.83 -5.65 -8.94
CA ILE A 101 1.70 -4.44 -9.76
C ILE A 101 2.35 -4.67 -11.12
N ARG A 102 1.62 -4.36 -12.19
CA ARG A 102 2.06 -4.47 -13.58
C ARG A 102 1.98 -3.15 -14.32
N ASP A 103 2.91 -2.92 -15.24
CA ASP A 103 2.85 -1.81 -16.18
C ASP A 103 1.89 -2.12 -17.36
N MET A 104 1.88 -1.23 -18.36
CA MET A 104 1.04 -1.37 -19.55
C MET A 104 1.41 -2.58 -20.41
N ASP A 105 2.68 -2.97 -20.39
CA ASP A 105 3.28 -4.08 -21.15
C ASP A 105 3.20 -5.42 -20.39
N GLU A 106 2.45 -5.47 -19.28
CA GLU A 106 2.26 -6.63 -18.39
C GLU A 106 3.52 -7.05 -17.60
N ASN A 107 4.60 -6.24 -17.63
CA ASN A 107 5.77 -6.50 -16.81
C ASN A 107 5.43 -6.31 -15.34
N VAL A 108 5.87 -7.25 -14.50
CA VAL A 108 5.76 -7.10 -13.05
C VAL A 108 6.75 -6.04 -12.59
N VAL A 109 6.25 -4.97 -11.97
CA VAL A 109 7.06 -3.85 -11.48
C VAL A 109 7.16 -3.80 -9.96
N LEU A 110 6.27 -4.49 -9.23
CA LEU A 110 6.34 -4.69 -7.78
C LEU A 110 5.55 -5.95 -7.41
N LYS A 111 6.08 -6.75 -6.47
CA LYS A 111 5.34 -7.77 -5.73
C LYS A 111 5.52 -7.50 -4.25
N ASP A 112 4.43 -7.50 -3.51
CA ASP A 112 4.46 -7.20 -2.08
C ASP A 112 3.22 -7.72 -1.37
N THR A 113 3.24 -7.65 -0.04
CA THR A 113 2.05 -7.86 0.80
C THR A 113 1.33 -6.54 1.09
N ARG A 114 2.05 -5.40 1.14
CA ARG A 114 1.52 -4.12 1.60
C ARG A 114 1.99 -2.97 0.73
N VAL A 115 1.06 -2.12 0.30
CA VAL A 115 1.36 -0.96 -0.55
C VAL A 115 0.46 0.23 -0.20
N ALA A 116 1.04 1.43 -0.18
CA ALA A 116 0.29 2.69 -0.15
C ALA A 116 0.24 3.33 -1.54
N MET A 117 -0.92 3.32 -2.19
CA MET A 117 -1.15 3.89 -3.50
C MET A 117 -1.56 5.37 -3.40
N CYS A 118 -1.02 6.22 -4.28
CA CYS A 118 -1.37 7.63 -4.33
C CYS A 118 -2.84 7.81 -4.77
N ARG A 119 -3.61 8.55 -3.96
CA ARG A 119 -5.01 8.92 -4.26
C ARG A 119 -5.17 10.38 -4.71
N CYS A 120 -4.25 11.26 -4.29
CA CYS A 120 -4.32 12.71 -4.49
C CYS A 120 -3.79 13.22 -5.83
N GLY A 121 -3.00 12.41 -6.55
CA GLY A 121 -2.37 12.79 -7.82
C GLY A 121 -1.11 13.64 -7.73
N LYS A 122 -0.66 14.00 -6.52
CA LYS A 122 0.49 14.91 -6.31
C LYS A 122 1.81 14.23 -5.94
N SER A 123 1.80 12.91 -5.72
CA SER A 123 3.02 12.17 -5.39
C SER A 123 4.13 12.40 -6.42
N LYS A 124 5.37 12.54 -5.96
CA LYS A 124 6.60 12.59 -6.75
C LYS A 124 7.21 11.18 -6.91
N ASN A 125 6.58 10.16 -6.32
CA ASN A 125 6.94 8.74 -6.40
C ASN A 125 5.78 7.88 -6.93
N LYS A 126 5.02 8.40 -7.90
CA LYS A 126 3.87 7.67 -8.46
C LYS A 126 4.30 6.28 -8.98
N PRO A 127 3.44 5.26 -8.85
CA PRO A 127 2.06 5.29 -8.37
C PRO A 127 1.91 5.32 -6.83
N LEU A 128 3.02 5.27 -6.09
CA LEU A 128 3.03 5.14 -4.64
C LEU A 128 2.78 6.49 -3.95
N CYS A 129 2.26 6.45 -2.73
CA CYS A 129 2.15 7.63 -1.87
C CYS A 129 3.52 8.03 -1.32
N ASP A 130 3.76 9.33 -1.20
CA ASP A 130 4.98 9.91 -0.63
C ASP A 130 4.68 11.11 0.31
N ASN A 131 3.46 11.13 0.88
CA ASN A 131 2.93 12.24 1.69
C ASN A 131 2.70 13.59 0.98
N SER A 132 2.89 13.71 -0.34
CA SER A 132 2.55 14.94 -1.08
C SER A 132 1.07 15.36 -0.95
N HIS A 133 0.19 14.49 -0.44
CA HIS A 133 -1.21 14.82 -0.16
C HIS A 133 -1.37 15.84 0.98
N ILE A 134 -0.41 15.91 1.92
CA ILE A 134 -0.41 16.86 3.03
C ILE A 134 -0.17 18.28 2.51
N GLU A 135 0.94 18.48 1.78
CA GLU A 135 1.27 19.77 1.15
C GLU A 135 0.22 20.21 0.13
N ALA A 136 -0.42 19.25 -0.53
CA ALA A 136 -1.49 19.51 -1.49
C ALA A 136 -2.86 19.76 -0.85
N GLU A 137 -2.97 19.69 0.48
CA GLU A 137 -4.22 19.82 1.24
C GLU A 137 -5.33 18.94 0.66
N PHE A 138 -5.00 17.71 0.27
CA PHE A 138 -5.95 16.81 -0.37
C PHE A 138 -7.12 16.52 0.56
N LYS A 139 -8.34 16.77 0.08
CA LYS A 139 -9.58 16.49 0.81
C LYS A 139 -10.40 15.42 0.11
N ALA A 140 -10.59 14.30 0.80
CA ALA A 140 -11.48 13.23 0.38
C ALA A 140 -11.82 12.33 1.56
N ASP A 141 -13.11 12.11 1.75
CA ASP A 141 -13.63 11.14 2.73
C ASP A 141 -13.25 9.69 2.37
N THR A 142 -13.77 8.77 3.17
CA THR A 142 -13.59 7.33 3.01
C THR A 142 -14.80 6.67 2.35
N SER A 143 -15.77 7.46 1.91
CA SER A 143 -17.01 6.94 1.33
C SER A 143 -16.79 6.34 -0.06
N TYR A 144 -17.60 5.35 -0.41
CA TYR A 144 -17.66 4.79 -1.75
C TYR A 144 -19.08 4.33 -2.06
N ASN A 145 -19.41 4.19 -3.35
CA ASN A 145 -20.70 3.66 -3.78
C ASN A 145 -20.63 2.12 -3.90
N PRO A 146 -21.26 1.33 -2.99
CA PRO A 146 -21.21 -0.14 -3.03
C PRO A 146 -21.87 -0.73 -4.28
N GLU A 147 -22.84 -0.03 -4.89
CA GLU A 147 -23.52 -0.49 -6.11
C GLU A 147 -22.55 -0.58 -7.31
N ARG A 148 -21.41 0.11 -7.26
CA ARG A 148 -20.37 -0.03 -8.30
C ARG A 148 -19.61 -1.36 -8.21
N LEU A 149 -19.57 -1.96 -7.02
CA LEU A 149 -18.86 -3.22 -6.73
C LEU A 149 -19.70 -4.45 -7.09
N ARG A 150 -21.02 -4.35 -6.97
CA ARG A 150 -21.96 -5.48 -7.07
C ARG A 150 -22.47 -5.66 -8.50
N THR A 151 -21.89 -6.61 -9.24
CA THR A 151 -22.47 -7.05 -10.53
C THR A 151 -22.62 -8.57 -10.64
N GLU A 152 -21.87 -9.35 -9.86
CA GLU A 152 -21.91 -10.82 -9.85
C GLU A 152 -21.59 -11.35 -8.44
N PRO A 153 -21.93 -12.61 -8.11
CA PRO A 153 -21.52 -13.24 -6.86
C PRO A 153 -19.98 -13.24 -6.70
N VAL A 154 -19.51 -12.95 -5.48
CA VAL A 154 -18.09 -13.10 -5.15
C VAL A 154 -17.75 -14.58 -5.12
N ASN A 155 -16.75 -14.99 -5.90
CA ASN A 155 -16.23 -16.36 -5.93
C ASN A 155 -14.81 -16.39 -5.37
N GLY A 156 -14.64 -17.05 -4.22
CA GLY A 156 -13.34 -17.23 -3.57
C GLY A 156 -12.98 -16.15 -2.56
N LYS A 157 -11.79 -16.28 -1.98
CA LYS A 157 -11.16 -15.36 -1.01
C LYS A 157 -9.66 -15.27 -1.33
N GLY A 158 -9.06 -14.11 -1.09
CA GLY A 158 -7.63 -13.90 -1.26
C GLY A 158 -7.09 -14.18 -2.67
N GLY A 159 -5.83 -14.66 -2.72
CA GLY A 159 -5.04 -14.90 -3.94
C GLY A 159 -4.50 -13.61 -4.57
N GLU A 160 -3.80 -13.73 -5.70
CA GLU A 160 -3.18 -12.60 -6.41
C GLU A 160 -4.18 -11.43 -6.59
N LEU A 161 -3.83 -10.29 -6.01
CA LEU A 161 -4.46 -8.99 -6.25
C LEU A 161 -3.65 -8.24 -7.30
N SER A 162 -4.06 -8.38 -8.55
CA SER A 162 -3.42 -7.77 -9.71
C SER A 162 -3.78 -6.29 -9.81
N ILE A 163 -2.76 -5.44 -9.89
CA ILE A 163 -2.88 -3.99 -10.06
C ILE A 163 -2.21 -3.58 -11.37
N LYS A 164 -3.00 -3.22 -12.38
CA LYS A 164 -2.47 -2.71 -13.65
C LYS A 164 -2.38 -1.19 -13.63
N LEU A 165 -1.20 -0.66 -13.92
CA LEU A 165 -0.95 0.77 -14.07
C LEU A 165 -1.24 1.21 -15.50
N PHE A 166 -1.79 2.42 -15.61
CA PHE A 166 -2.02 3.10 -16.89
C PHE A 166 -1.40 4.50 -16.83
N ASP A 167 -0.71 4.89 -17.89
CA ASP A 167 -0.14 6.22 -18.02
C ASP A 167 -1.24 7.28 -17.98
N ASN A 168 -1.06 8.29 -17.12
CA ASN A 168 -1.96 9.43 -17.01
C ASN A 168 -3.42 9.05 -16.70
N ALA A 169 -3.65 7.83 -16.18
CA ALA A 169 -4.96 7.24 -15.98
C ALA A 169 -5.06 6.50 -14.62
N PRO A 170 -6.24 5.98 -14.22
CA PRO A 170 -6.38 5.24 -12.97
C PRO A 170 -5.53 3.97 -12.95
N PHE A 171 -5.38 3.35 -11.77
CA PHE A 171 -4.94 1.95 -11.70
C PHE A 171 -6.16 1.02 -11.69
N LEU A 172 -6.03 -0.15 -12.32
CA LEU A 172 -7.07 -1.19 -12.36
C LEU A 172 -6.72 -2.27 -11.35
N VAL A 173 -7.64 -2.58 -10.45
CA VAL A 173 -7.54 -3.69 -9.50
C VAL A 173 -8.36 -4.86 -10.02
N GLN A 174 -7.78 -6.06 -9.98
CA GLN A 174 -8.43 -7.32 -10.31
C GLN A 174 -8.01 -8.41 -9.30
N GLY A 175 -8.98 -9.13 -8.76
CA GLY A 175 -8.78 -10.16 -7.74
C GLY A 175 -9.93 -10.13 -6.74
N ASN A 176 -9.85 -10.98 -5.70
CA ASN A 176 -10.79 -10.95 -4.58
C ASN A 176 -10.26 -10.02 -3.49
N TYR A 177 -11.05 -9.05 -3.05
CA TYR A 177 -10.66 -8.14 -1.98
C TYR A 177 -11.86 -7.60 -1.21
N ASP A 178 -11.62 -7.19 0.02
CA ASP A 178 -12.54 -6.35 0.79
C ASP A 178 -12.17 -4.88 0.59
N LEU A 179 -13.12 -4.05 0.17
CA LEU A 179 -12.97 -2.60 0.19
C LEU A 179 -13.48 -2.07 1.53
N VAL A 180 -12.66 -1.30 2.23
CA VAL A 180 -12.96 -0.73 3.54
C VAL A 180 -12.87 0.78 3.46
N GLY A 181 -13.94 1.45 3.88
CA GLY A 181 -13.97 2.88 4.12
C GLY A 181 -14.70 3.13 5.42
N GLU A 182 -14.09 3.89 6.34
CA GLU A 182 -14.62 4.12 7.70
C GLU A 182 -16.10 4.56 7.68
N GLU A 183 -16.49 5.40 6.73
CA GLU A 183 -17.86 5.93 6.62
C GLU A 183 -18.86 4.97 5.96
N THR A 184 -18.41 4.06 5.09
CA THR A 184 -19.29 3.15 4.32
C THR A 184 -19.31 1.72 4.87
N GLY A 185 -18.25 1.31 5.58
CA GLY A 185 -18.04 -0.05 6.05
C GLY A 185 -17.24 -0.89 5.07
N ARG A 186 -17.45 -2.21 5.15
CA ARG A 186 -16.69 -3.23 4.42
C ARG A 186 -17.57 -3.92 3.39
N GLU A 187 -17.09 -3.99 2.15
CA GLU A 187 -17.75 -4.67 1.04
C GLU A 187 -16.77 -5.58 0.31
N THR A 188 -17.14 -6.84 0.14
CA THR A 188 -16.33 -7.81 -0.61
C THR A 188 -16.57 -7.66 -2.11
N CYS A 189 -15.50 -7.68 -2.90
CA CYS A 189 -15.52 -7.49 -4.34
C CYS A 189 -14.57 -8.48 -5.04
N SER A 190 -15.04 -9.08 -6.14
CA SER A 190 -14.23 -9.85 -7.09
C SER A 190 -14.15 -9.19 -8.47
N LYS A 191 -14.85 -8.06 -8.63
CA LYS A 191 -14.99 -7.33 -9.90
C LYS A 191 -13.76 -6.49 -10.17
N LYS A 192 -13.40 -6.39 -11.45
CA LYS A 192 -12.37 -5.45 -11.93
C LYS A 192 -12.82 -4.00 -11.68
N MET A 193 -12.03 -3.24 -10.94
CA MET A 193 -12.37 -1.86 -10.57
C MET A 193 -11.22 -0.89 -10.84
N SER A 194 -11.53 0.25 -11.47
CA SER A 194 -10.57 1.33 -11.67
C SER A 194 -10.62 2.33 -10.54
N PHE A 195 -9.50 2.49 -9.83
CA PHE A 195 -9.35 3.43 -8.72
C PHE A 195 -8.73 4.75 -9.18
N CYS A 196 -9.31 5.85 -8.72
CA CYS A 196 -8.81 7.18 -9.00
C CYS A 196 -7.49 7.42 -8.27
N ARG A 197 -6.47 7.80 -9.03
CA ARG A 197 -5.20 8.31 -8.50
C ARG A 197 -4.88 9.75 -8.89
N CYS A 198 -5.79 10.44 -9.57
CA CYS A 198 -5.59 11.83 -10.03
C CYS A 198 -6.06 12.88 -9.01
N GLY A 199 -6.69 12.49 -7.90
CA GLY A 199 -7.33 13.38 -6.94
C GLY A 199 -8.66 14.02 -7.38
N GLY A 200 -8.93 14.08 -8.69
CA GLY A 200 -10.05 14.85 -9.25
C GLY A 200 -11.40 14.13 -9.35
N SER A 201 -11.49 12.81 -9.17
CA SER A 201 -12.76 12.08 -9.38
C SER A 201 -13.90 12.64 -8.50
N HIS A 202 -15.11 12.71 -9.05
CA HIS A 202 -16.34 13.04 -8.33
C HIS A 202 -17.02 11.80 -7.73
N THR A 203 -16.51 10.61 -8.03
CA THR A 203 -17.04 9.32 -7.53
C THR A 203 -15.94 8.51 -6.86
N LYS A 204 -15.12 9.21 -6.05
CA LYS A 204 -14.04 8.60 -5.26
C LYS A 204 -14.59 7.41 -4.45
N PRO A 205 -13.76 6.38 -4.21
CA PRO A 205 -12.37 6.22 -4.61
C PRO A 205 -12.20 5.80 -6.08
N PHE A 206 -13.28 5.61 -6.83
CA PHE A 206 -13.24 5.09 -8.19
C PHE A 206 -12.97 6.16 -9.23
N CYS A 207 -12.51 5.74 -10.41
CA CYS A 207 -12.35 6.61 -11.56
C CYS A 207 -13.69 6.88 -12.26
N ASP A 208 -13.86 8.12 -12.73
CA ASP A 208 -14.98 8.60 -13.57
C ASP A 208 -14.51 9.28 -14.87
N GLY A 209 -13.21 9.14 -15.20
CA GLY A 209 -12.61 9.78 -16.37
C GLY A 209 -12.09 11.20 -16.14
N THR A 210 -12.24 11.78 -14.94
CA THR A 210 -11.81 13.16 -14.65
C THR A 210 -10.31 13.40 -14.90
N HIS A 211 -9.47 12.37 -14.78
CA HIS A 211 -8.03 12.44 -15.09
C HIS A 211 -7.72 13.07 -16.47
N LYS A 212 -8.57 12.83 -17.49
CA LYS A 212 -8.41 13.44 -18.81
C LYS A 212 -8.68 14.94 -18.80
N LYS A 213 -9.68 15.37 -18.05
CA LYS A 213 -10.11 16.77 -17.96
C LYS A 213 -9.11 17.63 -17.18
N VAL A 214 -8.54 17.06 -16.13
CA VAL A 214 -7.58 17.78 -15.26
C VAL A 214 -6.13 17.67 -15.75
N GLY A 215 -5.89 17.02 -16.89
CA GLY A 215 -4.55 16.83 -17.46
C GLY A 215 -3.62 16.09 -16.49
N PHE A 216 -4.10 15.03 -15.84
CA PHE A 216 -3.30 14.27 -14.89
C PHE A 216 -2.05 13.67 -15.57
N VAL A 217 -0.88 13.90 -14.97
CA VAL A 217 0.40 13.33 -15.43
C VAL A 217 0.97 12.39 -14.38
N SER A 218 1.46 11.23 -14.82
CA SER A 218 1.95 10.18 -13.94
C SER A 218 3.43 9.86 -13.98
N ASP A 219 4.18 10.62 -14.76
CA ASP A 219 5.64 10.55 -14.86
C ASP A 219 6.35 10.66 -13.49
#